data_AF-A0A535SJG3-F1
#
_entry.id   AF-A0A535SJG3-F1
#
_cell.length_a   1.000
_cell.length_b   1.000
_cell.length_c   1.000
_cell.angle_alpha   90.00
_cell.angle_beta   90.00
_cell.angle_gamma   90.00
#
_symmetry.space_group_name_H-M   'P 1'
#
loop_
_entity.id
_entity.type
_entity.pdbx_description
1 polymer ?
#
loop_
_entity_poly.entity_id
_entity_poly.type
_entity_poly.pdbx_seq_one_letter_code
_entity_poly.pdbx_strand_id
1 'polypeptide(L)' 'MIPGSFDYVVANSVSDAVSLLQQHGDEAKILAGGQSLIPLLRFRLAAPSVLVDINRIADLEYIQE' A
#
# COMPACT_ATOMS: atom_id res chain seq x y z
N MET A 1 -20.52 -1.55 0.05
CA MET A 1 -20.02 -0.16 0.03
C MET A 1 -18.70 -0.13 -0.75
N ILE A 2 -18.51 0.92 -1.56
CA ILE A 2 -17.40 1.08 -2.52
C ILE A 2 -16.36 2.04 -1.89
N PRO A 3 -15.04 1.73 -1.95
CA PRO A 3 -13.98 2.64 -1.53
C PRO A 3 -14.06 4.01 -2.20
N GLY A 4 -13.47 5.03 -1.57
CA GLY A 4 -13.15 6.28 -2.27
C GLY A 4 -12.09 6.05 -3.35
N SER A 5 -11.93 7.02 -4.24
CA SER A 5 -10.85 7.02 -5.24
C SER A 5 -9.49 7.15 -4.55
N PHE A 6 -8.50 6.45 -5.09
CA PHE A 6 -7.10 6.53 -4.70
C PHE A 6 -6.25 6.25 -5.93
N ASP A 7 -5.05 6.82 -5.96
CA ASP A 7 -4.02 6.42 -6.91
C ASP A 7 -3.40 5.09 -6.47
N TYR A 8 -3.03 4.27 -7.44
CA TYR A 8 -2.43 2.96 -7.20
C TYR A 8 -1.05 2.93 -7.85
N VAL A 9 -0.03 2.71 -7.03
CA VAL A 9 1.37 2.68 -7.46
C VAL A 9 1.99 1.36 -7.03
N VAL A 10 2.71 0.70 -7.94
CA VAL A 10 3.41 -0.54 -7.66
C VAL A 10 4.89 -0.23 -7.44
N ALA A 11 5.40 -0.56 -6.26
CA ALA A 11 6.82 -0.39 -5.95
C ALA A 11 7.64 -1.57 -6.50
N ASN A 12 8.82 -1.26 -7.07
CA ASN A 12 9.69 -2.26 -7.69
C ASN A 12 10.81 -2.74 -6.76
N SER A 13 11.01 -2.09 -5.62
CA SER A 13 11.96 -2.46 -4.58
C SER A 13 11.56 -1.87 -3.24
N VAL A 14 12.20 -2.30 -2.15
CA VAL A 14 11.98 -1.70 -0.82
C VAL A 14 12.37 -0.22 -0.82
N SER A 15 13.49 0.15 -1.46
CA SER A 15 13.92 1.55 -1.56
C SER A 15 12.88 2.40 -2.28
N ASP A 16 12.33 1.89 -3.39
CA ASP A 16 11.28 2.55 -4.17
C ASP A 16 10.00 2.74 -3.33
N ALA A 17 9.57 1.71 -2.60
CA ALA A 17 8.43 1.81 -1.69
C ALA A 17 8.64 2.88 -0.61
N VAL A 18 9.84 2.95 -0.01
CA VAL A 18 10.18 3.97 0.99
C VAL A 18 10.17 5.36 0.37
N SER A 19 10.74 5.53 -0.83
CA SER A 19 10.72 6.82 -1.55
C SER A 19 9.30 7.28 -1.87
N LEU A 20 8.42 6.38 -2.33
CA LEU A 20 7.02 6.68 -2.59
C LEU A 20 6.27 7.09 -1.32
N LEU A 21 6.50 6.39 -0.20
CA LEU A 21 5.91 6.75 1.09
C LEU A 21 6.40 8.11 1.59
N GLN A 22 7.69 8.43 1.41
CA GLN A 22 8.22 9.75 1.75
C GLN A 22 7.67 10.86 0.87
N GLN A 23 7.51 10.60 -0.43
CA GLN A 23 6.97 11.56 -1.39
C GLN A 23 5.52 11.93 -1.08
N HIS A 24 4.70 10.96 -0.69
CA HIS A 24 3.27 11.14 -0.47
C HIS A 24 2.87 11.36 0.99
N GLY A 25 3.78 11.13 1.94
CA GLY A 25 3.57 11.37 3.37
C GLY A 25 2.37 10.59 3.92
N ASP A 26 1.59 11.25 4.78
CA ASP A 26 0.43 10.66 5.47
C ASP A 26 -0.71 10.22 4.54
N GLU A 27 -0.70 10.71 3.29
CA GLU A 27 -1.71 10.39 2.28
C GLU A 27 -1.48 9.02 1.62
N ALA A 28 -0.29 8.43 1.79
CA ALA A 28 0.02 7.12 1.24
C ALA A 28 -0.13 5.99 2.26
N LYS A 29 -0.64 4.84 1.79
CA LYS A 29 -0.63 3.61 2.58
C LYS A 29 -0.17 2.38 1.83
N ILE A 30 0.55 1.52 2.54
CA ILE A 30 1.08 0.27 2.00
C ILE A 30 -0.08 -0.72 1.76
N LEU A 31 -0.15 -1.26 0.55
CA LEU A 31 -0.97 -2.41 0.21
C LEU A 31 -0.10 -3.68 0.19
N ALA A 32 -0.24 -4.49 1.23
CA ALA A 32 0.25 -5.87 1.26
C ALA A 32 -0.90 -6.81 0.84
N GLY A 33 -1.24 -7.83 1.64
CA GLY A 33 -2.35 -8.76 1.34
C GLY A 33 -3.78 -8.17 1.41
N GLY A 34 -3.94 -6.89 1.74
CA GLY A 34 -5.21 -6.16 1.68
C GLY A 34 -6.29 -6.55 2.69
N GLN A 35 -6.11 -7.59 3.50
CA GLN A 35 -7.17 -8.14 4.36
C GLN A 35 -7.63 -7.21 5.49
N SER A 36 -6.80 -6.25 5.90
CA SER A 36 -7.19 -5.22 6.87
C SER A 36 -7.53 -3.90 6.17
N LEU A 37 -6.66 -3.46 5.25
CA LEU A 37 -6.79 -2.15 4.62
C LEU A 37 -8.03 -2.07 3.72
N ILE A 38 -8.30 -3.07 2.87
CA ILE A 38 -9.44 -3.03 1.95
C ILE A 38 -10.78 -2.94 2.69
N PRO A 39 -11.03 -3.71 3.77
CA PRO A 39 -12.22 -3.49 4.61
C PRO A 39 -12.32 -2.06 5.15
N LEU A 40 -11.24 -1.48 5.67
CA LEU A 40 -11.23 -0.10 6.17
C LEU A 40 -11.60 0.91 5.08
N LEU A 41 -11.09 0.75 3.85
CA LEU A 41 -11.46 1.60 2.71
C LEU A 41 -12.92 1.43 2.32
N ARG A 42 -13.42 0.19 2.28
CA ARG A 42 -14.82 -0.12 1.93
C ARG A 42 -15.82 0.47 2.92
N PHE A 43 -15.45 0.54 4.20
CA PHE A 43 -16.27 1.18 5.24
C PHE A 43 -15.93 2.66 5.48
N ARG A 44 -15.00 3.23 4.69
CA ARG A 44 -14.51 4.61 4.82
C ARG A 44 -13.99 4.96 6.22
N LEU A 45 -13.39 3.99 6.88
CA LEU A 45 -12.68 4.17 8.15
C LEU A 45 -11.22 4.61 7.92
N ALA A 46 -10.73 4.49 6.69
CA ALA A 46 -9.48 5.07 6.21
C ALA A 46 -9.71 5.65 4.79
N ALA A 47 -8.98 6.70 4.45
CA ALA A 47 -9.10 7.39 3.16
C ALA A 47 -7.73 7.91 2.64
N PRO A 48 -6.73 7.05 2.43
CA PRO A 48 -5.49 7.45 1.78
C PRO A 48 -5.76 7.85 0.33
N SER A 49 -5.03 8.85 -0.17
CA SER A 49 -5.09 9.23 -1.58
C SER A 49 -4.21 8.34 -2.47
N VAL A 50 -3.22 7.64 -1.90
CA VAL A 50 -2.32 6.75 -2.63
C VAL A 50 -2.18 5.39 -1.94
N LEU A 51 -2.29 4.31 -2.71
CA LEU A 51 -1.91 2.97 -2.28
C LEU A 51 -0.59 2.55 -2.93
N VAL A 52 0.40 2.23 -2.10
CA VAL A 52 1.71 1.72 -2.53
C VAL A 52 1.70 0.20 -2.38
N ASP A 53 1.58 -0.51 -3.50
CA ASP A 53 1.58 -1.97 -3.55
C ASP A 53 3.01 -2.52 -3.48
N ILE A 54 3.26 -3.37 -2.49
CA ILE A 54 4.55 -4.01 -2.24
C ILE A 54 4.58 -5.50 -2.62
N ASN A 55 3.47 -6.07 -3.11
CA ASN A 55 3.34 -7.50 -3.42
C ASN A 55 4.23 -7.96 -4.60
N ARG A 56 4.89 -7.04 -5.31
CA ARG A 56 5.80 -7.35 -6.43
C ARG A 56 7.28 -7.36 -6.03
N ILE A 57 7.60 -7.04 -4.78
CA ILE A 57 8.98 -6.99 -4.30
C ILE A 57 9.37 -8.40 -3.84
N ALA A 58 10.11 -9.13 -4.68
CA ALA A 58 10.56 -10.49 -4.39
C ALA A 58 11.37 -10.59 -3.08
N ASP A 59 12.14 -9.56 -2.75
CA ASP A 59 12.93 -9.48 -1.52
C ASP A 59 12.07 -9.48 -0.23
N LEU A 60 10.75 -9.31 -0.33
CA LEU A 60 9.81 -9.38 0.80
C LEU A 60 9.12 -10.75 0.92
N GLU A 61 9.36 -11.69 0.00
CA GLU A 61 8.73 -13.00 -0.07
C GLU A 61 9.74 -14.10 0.29
N TYR A 62 10.03 -14.30 1.57
CA TYR A 62 10.96 -15.32 2.02
C TYR A 62 10.65 -15.86 3.43
N ILE A 63 11.27 -17.00 3.75
CA ILE A 63 11.35 -17.58 5.10
C ILE A 63 12.84 -17.81 5.39
N GLN A 64 13.29 -17.45 6.58
CA GLN A 64 14.65 -17.69 7.06
C GLN A 64 14.58 -18.28 8.48
N GLU A 65 15.40 -19.29 8.76
CA GLU A 65 15.49 -19.99 10.06
C GLU A 65 16.37 -19.27 11.09
#